data_AF-A0A9P6AT35-F1
#
_entry.id   AF-A0A9P6AT35-F1
#
_cell.length_a   1.000
_cell.length_b   1.000
_cell.length_c   1.000
_cell.angle_alpha   90.00
_cell.angle_beta   90.00
_cell.angle_gamma   90.00
#
_symmetry.space_group_name_H-M   'P 1'
#
loop_
_entity.id
_entity.type
_entity.pdbx_description
1 polymer ?
#
loop_
_entity_poly.entity_id
_entity_poly.type
_entity_poly.pdbx_seq_one_letter_code
_entity_poly.pdbx_strand_id
1 'polypeptide(L)'
;MSIFEDGPEYKKRLQTDYTFPKATLKDIHAAVPKELRERSTLKGLAWAARDGLLCYLFYFVATHIDPLAQALKASNINPWAVFTIKWTLWATYWWFQGLVGGGIFCLGHDAGHGSLSDYKQVNHTVGFIAHTFILTPYYSWRQSHRLHHKSTASMERDENYVPKTRSRLGMAPESVMRRHDYQEILEETPIWTLFRMIIMQTMGWQLYLTYNTLGNPMYPDGTNHWLPSSALFQQSDRVPVIIGNVGLLLWSAFSPAFIKYYFIPYIFTNHWIVMFTYLQHTDPTAPHFRKDTWTFLRGAAATIDRPLMGWMGRFFLHNVSHDHVAHHFFCSVPFWNGPEVSKHVRKVLGEDYNSDSTNSWRALYRSFTLCEFVEDGDDVVFFKNREGKRVRKAAGEAEL
;
A
#
# COMPACT_ATOMS: atom_id res chain seq x y z
N MET A 1 -20.72 5.37 -5.31
CA MET A 1 -20.80 3.93 -5.62
C MET A 1 -21.25 3.19 -4.38
N SER A 2 -22.09 2.17 -4.55
CA SER A 2 -22.55 1.31 -3.45
C SER A 2 -21.36 0.69 -2.73
N ILE A 3 -21.40 0.65 -1.39
CA ILE A 3 -20.40 -0.09 -0.59
C ILE A 3 -20.58 -1.61 -0.71
N PHE A 4 -21.67 -2.07 -1.33
CA PHE A 4 -22.02 -3.48 -1.45
C PHE A 4 -21.79 -4.05 -2.85
N GLU A 5 -21.47 -3.22 -3.84
CA GLU A 5 -21.27 -3.67 -5.22
C GLU A 5 -19.84 -3.51 -5.71
N ASP A 6 -19.40 -4.48 -6.51
CA ASP A 6 -18.19 -4.37 -7.32
C ASP A 6 -18.37 -3.34 -8.44
N GLY A 7 -17.28 -2.64 -8.76
CA GLY A 7 -17.16 -1.75 -9.90
C GLY A 7 -17.32 -2.49 -11.24
N PRO A 8 -17.75 -1.79 -12.30
CA PRO A 8 -17.96 -2.39 -13.61
C PRO A 8 -16.68 -2.97 -14.22
N GLU A 9 -15.51 -2.36 -13.96
CA GLU A 9 -14.23 -2.84 -14.49
C GLU A 9 -13.85 -4.21 -13.91
N TYR A 10 -14.05 -4.39 -12.60
CA TYR A 10 -13.86 -5.67 -11.94
C TYR A 10 -14.83 -6.72 -12.48
N LYS A 11 -16.13 -6.40 -12.56
CA LYS A 11 -17.15 -7.31 -13.09
C LYS A 11 -16.86 -7.73 -14.54
N LYS A 12 -16.38 -6.81 -15.38
CA LYS A 12 -15.95 -7.09 -16.76
C LYS A 12 -14.79 -8.08 -16.79
N ARG A 13 -13.76 -7.89 -15.94
CA ARG A 13 -12.61 -8.81 -15.88
C ARG A 13 -12.98 -10.23 -15.49
N LEU A 14 -14.02 -10.43 -14.68
CA LEU A 14 -14.51 -11.77 -14.31
C LEU A 14 -15.06 -12.58 -15.49
N GLN A 15 -15.45 -11.90 -16.58
CA GLN A 15 -16.04 -12.52 -17.76
C GLN A 15 -15.01 -12.83 -18.85
N THR A 16 -13.74 -12.51 -18.62
CA THR A 16 -12.68 -12.59 -19.61
C THR A 16 -11.45 -13.28 -19.03
N ASP A 17 -10.91 -14.23 -19.77
CA ASP A 17 -9.60 -14.79 -19.46
C ASP A 17 -8.53 -13.70 -19.54
N TYR A 18 -7.44 -13.90 -18.79
CA TYR A 18 -6.30 -13.02 -18.83
C TYR A 18 -5.43 -13.31 -20.05
N THR A 19 -5.11 -12.25 -20.78
CA THR A 19 -4.15 -12.27 -21.88
C THR A 19 -3.01 -11.30 -21.57
N PHE A 20 -1.82 -11.56 -22.10
CA PHE A 20 -0.70 -10.66 -21.88
C PHE A 20 -0.93 -9.29 -22.52
N PRO A 21 -0.42 -8.21 -21.90
CA PRO A 21 -0.54 -6.88 -22.48
C PRO A 21 0.01 -6.80 -23.89
N LYS A 22 -0.72 -6.14 -24.78
CA LYS A 22 -0.35 -6.02 -26.20
C LYS A 22 0.68 -4.93 -26.47
N ALA A 23 0.68 -3.88 -25.65
CA ALA A 23 1.61 -2.77 -25.77
C ALA A 23 3.05 -3.19 -25.40
N THR A 24 4.03 -2.53 -26.01
CA THR A 24 5.44 -2.67 -25.63
C THR A 24 5.87 -1.59 -24.65
N LEU A 25 6.99 -1.79 -23.95
CA LEU A 25 7.57 -0.72 -23.10
C LEU A 25 7.91 0.53 -23.92
N LYS A 26 8.32 0.34 -25.19
CA LYS A 26 8.61 1.46 -26.09
C LYS A 26 7.36 2.30 -26.33
N ASP A 27 6.21 1.69 -26.55
CA ASP A 27 4.94 2.39 -26.77
C ASP A 27 4.55 3.21 -25.54
N ILE A 28 4.66 2.60 -24.35
CA ILE A 28 4.37 3.26 -23.06
C ILE A 28 5.30 4.47 -22.84
N HIS A 29 6.61 4.29 -23.03
CA HIS A 29 7.58 5.37 -22.87
C HIS A 29 7.46 6.48 -23.90
N ALA A 30 7.06 6.17 -25.14
CA ALA A 30 6.87 7.14 -26.21
C ALA A 30 5.59 7.97 -26.04
N ALA A 31 4.55 7.41 -25.41
CA ALA A 31 3.28 8.10 -25.22
C ALA A 31 3.29 9.17 -24.14
N VAL A 32 4.25 9.14 -23.20
CA VAL A 32 4.34 10.09 -22.08
C VAL A 32 5.30 11.23 -22.44
N PRO A 33 4.80 12.48 -22.55
CA PRO A 33 5.63 13.66 -22.83
C PRO A 33 6.78 13.84 -21.82
N LYS A 34 7.90 14.38 -22.28
CA LYS A 34 9.13 14.48 -21.46
C LYS A 34 8.99 15.54 -20.36
N GLU A 35 8.26 16.61 -20.64
CA GLU A 35 7.94 17.70 -19.73
C GLU A 35 7.20 17.22 -18.47
N LEU A 36 6.41 16.14 -18.56
CA LEU A 36 5.76 15.54 -17.39
C LEU A 36 6.76 14.88 -16.42
N ARG A 37 8.00 14.66 -16.85
CA ARG A 37 9.08 14.09 -16.03
C ARG A 37 9.91 15.16 -15.32
N GLU A 38 9.65 16.44 -15.60
CA GLU A 38 10.38 17.53 -14.98
C GLU A 38 10.01 17.66 -13.50
N ARG A 39 11.05 17.75 -12.67
CA ARG A 39 10.93 17.94 -11.24
C ARG A 39 11.04 19.43 -10.94
N SER A 40 10.41 19.84 -9.85
CA SER A 40 10.52 21.21 -9.37
C SER A 40 10.79 21.15 -7.87
N THR A 41 12.02 21.47 -7.48
CA THR A 41 12.44 21.48 -6.07
C THR A 41 11.53 22.37 -5.24
N LEU A 42 11.16 23.55 -5.74
CA LEU A 42 10.23 24.44 -5.06
C LEU A 42 8.86 23.80 -4.85
N LYS A 43 8.30 23.16 -5.89
CA LYS A 43 6.99 22.48 -5.79
C LYS A 43 7.05 21.28 -4.85
N GLY A 44 8.12 20.46 -4.93
CA GLY A 44 8.34 19.33 -4.02
C GLY A 44 8.43 19.77 -2.57
N LEU A 45 9.19 20.82 -2.28
CA LEU A 45 9.29 21.39 -0.93
C LEU A 45 7.98 22.04 -0.48
N ALA A 46 7.22 22.66 -1.39
CA ALA A 46 5.90 23.23 -1.07
C ALA A 46 4.90 22.14 -0.65
N TRP A 47 4.91 20.96 -1.29
CA TRP A 47 4.09 19.83 -0.87
C TRP A 47 4.54 19.26 0.48
N ALA A 48 5.84 19.15 0.73
CA ALA A 48 6.35 18.76 2.04
C ALA A 48 5.95 19.75 3.14
N ALA A 49 6.04 21.05 2.86
CA ALA A 49 5.60 22.10 3.78
C ALA A 49 4.09 22.08 4.03
N ARG A 50 3.28 21.84 2.98
CA ARG A 50 1.82 21.71 3.10
C ARG A 50 1.45 20.59 4.05
N ASP A 51 2.01 19.40 3.88
CA ASP A 51 1.65 18.24 4.70
C ASP A 51 2.14 18.40 6.14
N GLY A 52 3.33 18.99 6.33
CA GLY A 52 3.82 19.41 7.65
C GLY A 52 2.90 20.44 8.33
N LEU A 53 2.41 21.42 7.58
CA LEU A 53 1.46 22.42 8.07
C LEU A 53 0.11 21.79 8.43
N LEU A 54 -0.44 20.91 7.58
CA LEU A 54 -1.68 20.19 7.89
C LEU A 54 -1.53 19.36 9.18
N CYS A 55 -0.42 18.64 9.31
CA CYS A 55 -0.09 17.88 10.50
C CYS A 55 -0.07 18.76 11.76
N TYR A 56 0.60 19.91 11.68
CA TYR A 56 0.65 20.87 12.78
C TYR A 56 -0.73 21.47 13.11
N LEU A 57 -1.52 21.87 12.10
CA LEU A 57 -2.83 22.49 12.30
C LEU A 57 -3.83 21.53 12.97
N PHE A 58 -3.88 20.26 12.53
CA PHE A 58 -4.72 19.26 13.18
C PHE A 58 -4.27 19.01 14.62
N TYR A 59 -2.96 18.87 14.86
CA TYR A 59 -2.42 18.76 16.22
C TYR A 59 -2.80 19.97 17.09
N PHE A 60 -2.62 21.18 16.57
CA PHE A 60 -2.95 22.42 17.26
C PHE A 60 -4.43 22.47 17.64
N VAL A 61 -5.34 22.21 16.70
CA VAL A 61 -6.79 22.12 16.99
C VAL A 61 -7.08 21.05 18.04
N ALA A 62 -6.40 19.91 18.00
CA ALA A 62 -6.60 18.83 18.98
C ALA A 62 -6.24 19.25 20.40
N THR A 63 -5.26 20.15 20.59
CA THR A 63 -4.89 20.67 21.91
C THR A 63 -6.03 21.43 22.62
N HIS A 64 -7.02 21.89 21.85
CA HIS A 64 -8.19 22.60 22.37
C HIS A 64 -9.39 21.70 22.68
N ILE A 65 -9.36 20.39 22.34
CA ILE A 65 -10.50 19.48 22.55
C ILE A 65 -10.79 19.29 24.05
N ASP A 66 -9.75 18.96 24.83
CA ASP A 66 -9.92 18.74 26.27
C ASP A 66 -10.31 20.04 27.03
N PRO A 67 -9.67 21.20 26.76
CA PRO A 67 -10.12 22.50 27.29
C PRO A 67 -11.57 22.85 26.93
N LEU A 68 -11.99 22.63 25.68
CA LEU A 68 -13.37 22.87 25.26
C LEU A 68 -14.35 21.99 26.04
N ALA A 69 -14.05 20.69 26.19
CA ALA A 69 -14.89 19.78 26.97
C ALA A 69 -15.00 20.21 28.45
N GLN A 70 -13.91 20.72 29.03
CA GLN A 70 -13.93 21.27 30.40
C GLN A 70 -14.78 22.54 30.49
N ALA A 71 -14.67 23.45 29.53
CA ALA A 71 -15.48 24.67 29.48
C ALA A 71 -16.98 24.38 29.32
N LEU A 72 -17.35 23.42 28.46
CA LEU A 72 -18.73 22.97 28.30
C LEU A 72 -19.28 22.35 29.59
N LYS A 73 -18.47 21.53 30.28
CA LYS A 73 -18.85 20.95 31.58
C LYS A 73 -19.04 22.04 32.64
N ALA A 74 -18.17 23.05 32.69
CA ALA A 74 -18.29 24.19 33.59
C ALA A 74 -19.53 25.05 33.30
N SER A 75 -20.01 25.04 32.04
CA SER A 75 -21.22 25.73 31.60
C SER A 75 -22.51 24.95 31.84
N ASN A 76 -22.48 23.90 32.67
CA ASN A 76 -23.62 23.03 33.00
C ASN A 76 -24.29 22.35 31.77
N ILE A 77 -23.55 22.15 30.68
CA ILE A 77 -24.02 21.34 29.56
C ILE A 77 -24.14 19.88 30.01
N ASN A 78 -25.16 19.17 29.48
CA ASN A 78 -25.42 17.76 29.78
C ASN A 78 -24.13 16.91 29.67
N PRO A 79 -23.74 16.12 30.70
CA PRO A 79 -22.49 15.35 30.69
C PRO A 79 -22.36 14.37 29.51
N TRP A 80 -23.45 13.75 29.06
CA TRP A 80 -23.44 12.86 27.90
C TRP A 80 -23.22 13.64 26.60
N ALA A 81 -23.76 14.85 26.48
CA ALA A 81 -23.49 15.71 25.34
C ALA A 81 -22.01 16.13 25.31
N VAL A 82 -21.42 16.51 26.45
CA VAL A 82 -19.99 16.83 26.56
C VAL A 82 -19.13 15.61 26.19
N PHE A 83 -19.47 14.42 26.68
CA PHE A 83 -18.78 13.17 26.33
C PHE A 83 -18.81 12.91 24.82
N THR A 84 -19.99 12.97 24.21
CA THR A 84 -20.16 12.73 22.76
C THR A 84 -19.38 13.74 21.95
N ILE A 85 -19.52 15.06 22.22
CA ILE A 85 -18.78 16.11 21.51
C ILE A 85 -17.27 15.86 21.61
N LYS A 86 -16.76 15.64 22.83
CA LYS A 86 -15.34 15.41 23.08
C LYS A 86 -14.80 14.24 22.25
N TRP A 87 -15.46 13.09 22.31
CA TRP A 87 -14.95 11.89 21.64
C TRP A 87 -15.18 11.89 20.13
N THR A 88 -16.23 12.57 19.64
CA THR A 88 -16.38 12.84 18.20
C THR A 88 -15.25 13.72 17.68
N LEU A 89 -14.86 14.77 18.41
CA LEU A 89 -13.72 15.61 18.04
C LEU A 89 -12.40 14.83 18.05
N TRP A 90 -12.17 13.98 19.06
CA TRP A 90 -11.00 13.11 19.10
C TRP A 90 -10.96 12.11 17.94
N ALA A 91 -12.07 11.43 17.65
CA ALA A 91 -12.17 10.50 16.54
C ALA A 91 -11.94 11.20 15.18
N THR A 92 -12.46 12.42 15.02
CA THR A 92 -12.24 13.25 13.83
C THR A 92 -10.77 13.61 13.69
N TYR A 93 -10.11 14.05 14.77
CA TYR A 93 -8.68 14.31 14.77
C TYR A 93 -7.88 13.08 14.38
N TRP A 94 -8.10 11.93 15.02
CA TRP A 94 -7.35 10.71 14.74
C TRP A 94 -7.48 10.24 13.29
N TRP A 95 -8.69 10.34 12.73
CA TRP A 95 -8.95 10.02 11.33
C TRP A 95 -8.16 10.91 10.36
N PHE A 96 -8.30 12.22 10.49
CA PHE A 96 -7.65 13.17 9.57
C PHE A 96 -6.14 13.25 9.77
N GLN A 97 -5.67 13.22 11.03
CA GLN A 97 -4.25 13.16 11.35
C GLN A 97 -3.61 11.87 10.79
N GLY A 98 -4.33 10.75 10.85
CA GLY A 98 -3.90 9.51 10.21
C GLY A 98 -3.81 9.62 8.69
N LEU A 99 -4.79 10.25 8.03
CA LEU A 99 -4.75 10.51 6.58
C LEU A 99 -3.55 11.39 6.18
N VAL A 100 -3.28 12.44 6.97
CA VAL A 100 -2.08 13.28 6.78
C VAL A 100 -0.81 12.46 6.95
N GLY A 101 -0.75 11.57 7.96
CA GLY A 101 0.36 10.62 8.11
C GLY A 101 0.56 9.72 6.90
N GLY A 102 -0.54 9.24 6.29
CA GLY A 102 -0.51 8.51 5.02
C GLY A 102 0.03 9.37 3.86
N GLY A 103 -0.29 10.66 3.84
CA GLY A 103 0.30 11.62 2.88
C GLY A 103 1.80 11.84 3.07
N ILE A 104 2.23 11.95 4.33
CA ILE A 104 3.66 12.03 4.69
C ILE A 104 4.41 10.75 4.26
N PHE A 105 3.78 9.58 4.39
CA PHE A 105 4.33 8.35 3.82
C PHE A 105 4.54 8.47 2.31
N CYS A 106 3.51 8.93 1.58
CA CYS A 106 3.55 9.10 0.13
C CYS A 106 4.64 10.10 -0.30
N LEU A 107 4.83 11.19 0.45
CA LEU A 107 5.94 12.13 0.19
C LEU A 107 7.30 11.48 0.38
N GLY A 108 7.51 10.72 1.45
CA GLY A 108 8.77 10.01 1.67
C GLY A 108 8.99 8.89 0.65
N HIS A 109 7.92 8.24 0.19
CA HIS A 109 7.93 7.29 -0.92
C HIS A 109 8.43 7.95 -2.22
N ASP A 110 7.85 9.09 -2.59
CA ASP A 110 8.22 9.86 -3.78
C ASP A 110 9.65 10.42 -3.71
N ALA A 111 10.04 10.90 -2.53
CA ALA A 111 11.41 11.24 -2.24
C ALA A 111 12.35 10.04 -2.38
N GLY A 112 11.92 8.83 -2.02
CA GLY A 112 12.64 7.58 -2.24
C GLY A 112 12.94 7.32 -3.72
N HIS A 113 12.00 7.65 -4.61
CA HIS A 113 12.16 7.60 -6.07
C HIS A 113 12.94 8.77 -6.66
N GLY A 114 13.20 9.80 -5.86
CA GLY A 114 13.84 11.03 -6.30
C GLY A 114 12.92 11.91 -7.15
N SER A 115 11.60 11.83 -6.97
CA SER A 115 10.62 12.53 -7.80
C SER A 115 10.40 13.99 -7.37
N LEU A 116 10.75 14.37 -6.13
CA LEU A 116 10.46 15.71 -5.59
C LEU A 116 11.43 16.79 -6.07
N SER A 117 12.67 16.43 -6.40
CA SER A 117 13.76 17.36 -6.71
C SER A 117 14.83 16.70 -7.57
N ASP A 118 15.55 17.47 -8.39
CA ASP A 118 16.74 16.95 -9.10
C ASP A 118 17.93 16.75 -8.17
N TYR A 119 17.93 17.39 -7.00
CA TYR A 119 18.96 17.23 -5.99
C TYR A 119 18.66 16.01 -5.12
N LYS A 120 19.45 14.95 -5.27
CA LYS A 120 19.32 13.71 -4.48
C LYS A 120 19.31 13.96 -2.97
N GLN A 121 20.13 14.90 -2.49
CA GLN A 121 20.20 15.23 -1.08
C GLN A 121 18.88 15.81 -0.55
N VAL A 122 18.22 16.69 -1.31
CA VAL A 122 16.91 17.23 -0.93
C VAL A 122 15.89 16.10 -0.78
N ASN A 123 15.86 15.16 -1.72
CA ASN A 123 14.98 14.00 -1.62
C ASN A 123 15.30 13.14 -0.38
N HIS A 124 16.57 12.82 -0.15
CA HIS A 124 16.95 12.01 1.02
C HIS A 124 16.63 12.71 2.34
N THR A 125 16.83 14.02 2.45
CA THR A 125 16.47 14.79 3.63
C THR A 125 14.96 14.78 3.86
N VAL A 126 14.16 15.10 2.84
CA VAL A 126 12.69 15.11 2.95
C VAL A 126 12.17 13.72 3.31
N GLY A 127 12.63 12.68 2.60
CA GLY A 127 12.21 11.32 2.83
C GLY A 127 12.61 10.79 4.20
N PHE A 128 13.84 11.07 4.65
CA PHE A 128 14.31 10.67 5.98
C PHE A 128 13.49 11.33 7.09
N ILE A 129 13.23 12.63 7.01
CA ILE A 129 12.40 13.34 8.01
C ILE A 129 10.97 12.79 8.00
N ALA A 130 10.35 12.71 6.81
CA ALA A 130 8.97 12.26 6.65
C ALA A 130 8.77 10.84 7.20
N HIS A 131 9.63 9.89 6.81
CA HIS A 131 9.50 8.49 7.24
C HIS A 131 9.89 8.29 8.70
N THR A 132 10.90 9.01 9.22
CA THR A 132 11.20 8.99 10.66
C THR A 132 10.00 9.46 11.48
N PHE A 133 9.32 10.52 11.04
CA PHE A 133 8.10 11.06 11.68
C PHE A 133 6.95 10.06 11.76
N ILE A 134 6.92 9.03 10.91
CA ILE A 134 5.89 7.97 10.90
C ILE A 134 6.49 6.59 11.22
N LEU A 135 7.58 6.56 12.00
CA LEU A 135 8.22 5.34 12.48
C LEU A 135 8.58 4.32 11.37
N THR A 136 9.01 4.85 10.21
CA THR A 136 9.43 4.08 9.05
C THR A 136 10.94 4.25 8.82
N PRO A 137 11.73 3.16 8.70
CA PRO A 137 13.16 3.27 8.43
C PRO A 137 13.38 3.63 6.97
N TYR A 138 13.51 4.93 6.67
CA TYR A 138 13.57 5.47 5.30
C TYR A 138 14.52 4.70 4.37
N TYR A 139 15.79 4.54 4.76
CA TYR A 139 16.80 3.93 3.89
C TYR A 139 16.55 2.43 3.66
N SER A 140 16.14 1.72 4.72
CA SER A 140 15.79 0.30 4.65
C SER A 140 14.59 0.08 3.74
N TRP A 141 13.49 0.77 4.02
CA TRP A 141 12.26 0.61 3.24
C TRP A 141 12.44 1.10 1.80
N ARG A 142 13.16 2.20 1.58
CA ARG A 142 13.47 2.67 0.22
C ARG A 142 14.18 1.61 -0.61
N GLN A 143 15.06 0.82 0.01
CA GLN A 143 15.81 -0.21 -0.69
C GLN A 143 14.94 -1.40 -1.10
N SER A 144 14.15 -1.95 -0.17
CA SER A 144 13.19 -3.02 -0.49
C SER A 144 12.11 -2.54 -1.46
N HIS A 145 11.60 -1.30 -1.29
CA HIS A 145 10.65 -0.70 -2.21
C HIS A 145 11.20 -0.51 -3.64
N ARG A 146 12.48 -0.17 -3.77
CA ARG A 146 13.16 -0.10 -5.07
C ARG A 146 13.23 -1.47 -5.75
N LEU A 147 13.44 -2.54 -4.97
CA LEU A 147 13.43 -3.92 -5.48
C LEU A 147 12.02 -4.32 -5.90
N HIS A 148 11.00 -4.06 -5.06
CA HIS A 148 9.58 -4.22 -5.40
C HIS A 148 9.21 -3.59 -6.76
N HIS A 149 9.57 -2.33 -6.99
CA HIS A 149 9.30 -1.68 -8.27
C HIS A 149 9.96 -2.37 -9.47
N LYS A 150 11.11 -3.02 -9.28
CA LYS A 150 11.80 -3.76 -10.34
C LYS A 150 11.22 -5.14 -10.60
N SER A 151 10.50 -5.72 -9.64
CA SER A 151 10.09 -7.12 -9.67
C SER A 151 8.61 -7.35 -9.36
N THR A 152 7.79 -6.30 -9.31
CA THR A 152 6.40 -6.41 -8.87
C THR A 152 5.63 -7.51 -9.61
N ALA A 153 4.80 -8.27 -8.87
CA ALA A 153 4.07 -9.45 -9.31
C ALA A 153 4.94 -10.65 -9.73
N SER A 154 6.25 -10.66 -9.47
CA SER A 154 7.10 -11.86 -9.57
C SER A 154 6.99 -12.69 -8.29
N MET A 155 6.68 -13.98 -8.42
CA MET A 155 6.60 -14.89 -7.27
C MET A 155 7.95 -15.11 -6.58
N GLU A 156 9.08 -14.91 -7.29
CA GLU A 156 10.43 -15.18 -6.80
C GLU A 156 11.20 -13.94 -6.37
N ARG A 157 10.80 -12.75 -6.85
CA ARG A 157 11.59 -11.53 -6.71
C ARG A 157 10.84 -10.34 -6.15
N ASP A 158 9.51 -10.35 -6.09
CA ASP A 158 8.77 -9.26 -5.45
C ASP A 158 9.05 -9.26 -3.94
N GLU A 159 9.00 -8.07 -3.33
CA GLU A 159 9.42 -7.80 -1.96
C GLU A 159 8.26 -7.59 -1.00
N ASN A 160 7.04 -7.46 -1.53
CA ASN A 160 5.86 -7.19 -0.72
C ASN A 160 4.62 -7.80 -1.34
N TYR A 161 3.69 -8.26 -0.49
CA TYR A 161 2.46 -8.94 -0.86
C TYR A 161 2.62 -10.17 -1.77
N VAL A 162 3.73 -10.90 -1.61
CA VAL A 162 3.96 -12.14 -2.37
C VAL A 162 2.93 -13.20 -1.93
N PRO A 163 2.14 -13.76 -2.85
CA PRO A 163 1.15 -14.78 -2.50
C PRO A 163 1.81 -16.01 -1.85
N LYS A 164 1.12 -16.59 -0.88
CA LYS A 164 1.52 -17.91 -0.37
C LYS A 164 1.17 -18.97 -1.40
N THR A 165 2.06 -19.93 -1.62
CA THR A 165 1.75 -21.11 -2.43
C THR A 165 1.03 -22.16 -1.60
N ARG A 166 0.33 -23.08 -2.25
CA ARG A 166 -0.30 -24.23 -1.59
C ARG A 166 0.69 -25.07 -0.80
N SER A 167 1.83 -25.40 -1.39
CA SER A 167 2.90 -26.14 -0.71
C SER A 167 3.36 -25.44 0.57
N ARG A 168 3.48 -24.10 0.56
CA ARG A 168 3.85 -23.30 1.73
C ARG A 168 2.80 -23.34 2.85
N LEU A 169 1.54 -23.58 2.50
CA LEU A 169 0.45 -23.77 3.47
C LEU A 169 0.32 -25.22 3.96
N GLY A 170 1.19 -26.13 3.51
CA GLY A 170 1.11 -27.55 3.88
C GLY A 170 -0.14 -28.27 3.33
N MET A 171 -0.77 -27.70 2.31
CA MET A 171 -1.98 -28.23 1.70
C MET A 171 -1.67 -29.39 0.74
N ALA A 172 -2.55 -30.40 0.71
CA ALA A 172 -2.45 -31.51 -0.23
C ALA A 172 -2.76 -31.07 -1.68
N PRO A 173 -2.39 -31.88 -2.70
CA PRO A 173 -2.72 -31.60 -4.10
C PRO A 173 -4.21 -31.35 -4.33
N GLU A 174 -4.55 -30.46 -5.27
CA GLU A 174 -5.94 -30.09 -5.55
C GLU A 174 -6.84 -31.29 -5.87
N SER A 175 -6.32 -32.32 -6.53
CA SER A 175 -7.06 -33.53 -6.91
C SER A 175 -7.65 -34.32 -5.74
N VAL A 176 -7.14 -34.12 -4.52
CA VAL A 176 -7.62 -34.82 -3.31
C VAL A 176 -8.28 -33.88 -2.29
N MET A 177 -8.13 -32.57 -2.47
CA MET A 177 -8.66 -31.56 -1.55
C MET A 177 -10.17 -31.37 -1.75
N ARG A 178 -10.90 -31.30 -0.63
CA ARG A 178 -12.33 -30.96 -0.59
C ARG A 178 -12.51 -29.59 0.06
N ARG A 179 -13.70 -29.02 -0.13
CA ARG A 179 -14.05 -27.70 0.44
C ARG A 179 -13.83 -27.61 1.96
N HIS A 180 -14.08 -28.70 2.69
CA HIS A 180 -13.88 -28.74 4.14
C HIS A 180 -12.41 -28.61 4.53
N ASP A 181 -11.50 -29.27 3.81
CA ASP A 181 -10.06 -29.25 4.09
C ASP A 181 -9.50 -27.82 3.95
N TYR A 182 -9.95 -27.07 2.95
CA TYR A 182 -9.57 -25.66 2.80
C TYR A 182 -10.08 -24.78 3.95
N GLN A 183 -11.31 -25.02 4.41
CA GLN A 183 -11.90 -24.25 5.51
C GLN A 183 -11.22 -24.52 6.83
N GLU A 184 -10.77 -25.76 7.06
CA GLU A 184 -9.99 -26.15 8.23
C GLU A 184 -8.61 -25.51 8.19
N ILE A 185 -7.87 -25.61 7.08
CA ILE A 185 -6.49 -25.08 6.98
C ILE A 185 -6.45 -23.56 7.03
N LEU A 186 -7.44 -22.89 6.44
CA LEU A 186 -7.51 -21.42 6.40
C LEU A 186 -8.27 -20.84 7.60
N GLU A 187 -8.96 -21.68 8.40
CA GLU A 187 -9.72 -21.32 9.61
C GLU A 187 -10.70 -20.14 9.43
N GLU A 188 -11.31 -20.01 8.24
CA GLU A 188 -12.01 -18.78 7.84
C GLU A 188 -13.50 -18.72 8.22
N THR A 189 -13.80 -18.00 9.30
CA THR A 189 -15.14 -17.44 9.60
C THR A 189 -15.15 -15.93 9.32
N PRO A 190 -16.32 -15.29 9.06
CA PRO A 190 -16.37 -13.83 8.86
C PRO A 190 -15.74 -13.02 10.01
N ILE A 191 -15.82 -13.51 11.25
CA ILE A 191 -15.21 -12.87 12.41
C ILE A 191 -13.68 -13.03 12.40
N TRP A 192 -13.18 -14.18 11.94
CA TRP A 192 -11.74 -14.40 11.76
C TRP A 192 -11.17 -13.56 10.61
N THR A 193 -11.87 -13.46 9.48
CA THR A 193 -11.50 -12.54 8.39
C THR A 193 -11.40 -11.10 8.90
N LEU A 194 -12.39 -10.65 9.68
CA LEU A 194 -12.37 -9.31 10.29
C LEU A 194 -11.19 -9.15 11.27
N PHE A 195 -10.89 -10.17 12.08
CA PHE A 195 -9.75 -10.17 12.97
C PHE A 195 -8.41 -10.04 12.21
N ARG A 196 -8.19 -10.87 11.17
CA ARG A 196 -7.01 -10.77 10.30
C ARG A 196 -6.90 -9.39 9.65
N MET A 197 -8.02 -8.83 9.17
CA MET A 197 -8.09 -7.48 8.64
C MET A 197 -7.64 -6.45 9.68
N ILE A 198 -8.18 -6.48 10.90
CA ILE A 198 -7.81 -5.53 11.96
C ILE A 198 -6.31 -5.64 12.28
N ILE A 199 -5.78 -6.85 12.44
CA ILE A 199 -4.34 -7.04 12.73
C ILE A 199 -3.48 -6.50 11.59
N MET A 200 -3.78 -6.86 10.34
CA MET A 200 -3.00 -6.39 9.20
C MET A 200 -3.10 -4.88 9.04
N GLN A 201 -4.28 -4.29 9.16
CA GLN A 201 -4.47 -2.85 9.01
C GLN A 201 -3.79 -2.07 10.14
N THR A 202 -3.79 -2.56 11.38
CA THR A 202 -3.22 -1.81 12.52
C THR A 202 -1.74 -2.08 12.76
N MET A 203 -1.28 -3.31 12.51
CA MET A 203 0.08 -3.78 12.84
C MET A 203 0.87 -4.27 11.62
N GLY A 204 0.22 -4.53 10.48
CA GLY A 204 0.85 -5.15 9.31
C GLY A 204 2.07 -4.41 8.80
N TRP A 205 2.08 -3.08 8.87
CA TRP A 205 3.25 -2.27 8.54
C TRP A 205 4.48 -2.62 9.39
N GLN A 206 4.30 -2.66 10.72
CA GLN A 206 5.38 -2.98 11.65
C GLN A 206 5.77 -4.46 11.61
N LEU A 207 4.81 -5.35 11.34
CA LEU A 207 5.08 -6.78 11.12
C LEU A 207 5.88 -7.02 9.82
N TYR A 208 5.59 -6.27 8.76
CA TYR A 208 6.39 -6.29 7.52
C TYR A 208 7.81 -5.80 7.78
N LEU A 209 7.98 -4.65 8.43
CA LEU A 209 9.31 -4.12 8.73
C LEU A 209 10.13 -5.07 9.62
N THR A 210 9.50 -5.67 10.62
CA THR A 210 10.18 -6.47 11.66
C THR A 210 10.40 -7.93 11.29
N TYR A 211 9.48 -8.53 10.53
CA TYR A 211 9.51 -9.97 10.25
C TYR A 211 9.45 -10.28 8.75
N ASN A 212 9.49 -9.26 7.89
CA ASN A 212 9.31 -9.41 6.44
C ASN A 212 8.01 -10.19 6.08
N THR A 213 6.96 -9.97 6.88
CA THR A 213 5.67 -10.66 6.71
C THR A 213 5.08 -10.34 5.33
N LEU A 214 4.68 -11.35 4.56
CA LEU A 214 4.26 -11.24 3.14
C LEU A 214 5.34 -10.69 2.18
N GLY A 215 6.59 -10.59 2.62
CA GLY A 215 7.72 -10.30 1.76
C GLY A 215 8.18 -11.53 0.97
N ASN A 216 9.31 -11.38 0.28
CA ASN A 216 9.86 -12.43 -0.57
C ASN A 216 10.15 -13.72 0.23
N PRO A 217 9.53 -14.87 -0.12
CA PRO A 217 9.74 -16.14 0.58
C PRO A 217 11.12 -16.75 0.37
N MET A 218 11.90 -16.25 -0.59
CA MET A 218 13.23 -16.75 -0.91
C MET A 218 14.30 -16.29 0.09
N TYR A 219 13.99 -15.30 0.93
CA TYR A 219 14.91 -14.85 1.98
C TYR A 219 14.95 -15.82 3.16
N PRO A 220 16.10 -15.96 3.83
CA PRO A 220 16.22 -16.79 5.02
C PRO A 220 15.41 -16.22 6.20
N ASP A 221 15.08 -17.09 7.15
CA ASP A 221 14.41 -16.71 8.39
C ASP A 221 15.17 -15.61 9.15
N GLY A 222 14.42 -14.69 9.76
CA GLY A 222 14.99 -13.53 10.47
C GLY A 222 15.30 -12.32 9.58
N THR A 223 15.05 -12.39 8.27
CA THR A 223 15.14 -11.23 7.36
C THR A 223 14.19 -10.10 7.81
N ASN A 224 14.68 -8.86 7.88
CA ASN A 224 13.93 -7.70 8.34
C ASN A 224 14.60 -6.38 7.96
N HIS A 225 13.88 -5.27 8.11
CA HIS A 225 14.31 -3.95 7.68
C HIS A 225 15.23 -3.23 8.68
N TRP A 226 15.41 -3.80 9.88
CA TRP A 226 16.18 -3.19 10.96
C TRP A 226 17.64 -3.62 10.95
N LEU A 227 17.93 -4.84 10.53
CA LEU A 227 19.29 -5.39 10.50
C LEU A 227 20.06 -4.88 9.28
N PRO A 228 21.15 -4.12 9.43
CA PRO A 228 21.97 -3.67 8.29
C PRO A 228 22.51 -4.83 7.46
N SER A 229 22.77 -5.98 8.09
CA SER A 229 23.24 -7.20 7.44
C SER A 229 22.12 -8.07 6.85
N SER A 230 20.87 -7.60 6.84
CA SER A 230 19.74 -8.37 6.29
C SER A 230 19.93 -8.70 4.81
N ALA A 231 19.36 -9.82 4.36
CA ALA A 231 19.38 -10.25 2.97
C ALA A 231 18.72 -9.26 2.00
N LEU A 232 17.92 -8.31 2.52
CA LEU A 232 17.34 -7.19 1.75
C LEU A 232 18.39 -6.20 1.22
N PHE A 233 19.59 -6.19 1.79
CA PHE A 233 20.54 -5.09 1.65
C PHE A 233 21.88 -5.54 1.08
N GLN A 234 22.45 -4.72 0.20
CA GLN A 234 23.84 -4.88 -0.22
C GLN A 234 24.79 -4.26 0.83
N GLN A 235 26.08 -4.56 0.74
CA GLN A 235 27.07 -4.01 1.68
C GLN A 235 27.08 -2.47 1.69
N SER A 236 26.83 -1.83 0.54
CA SER A 236 26.71 -0.37 0.41
C SER A 236 25.51 0.22 1.15
N ASP A 237 24.47 -0.58 1.41
CA ASP A 237 23.22 -0.11 2.02
C ASP A 237 23.29 -0.12 3.56
N ARG A 238 24.31 -0.78 4.15
CA ARG A 238 24.44 -0.97 5.60
C ARG A 238 24.51 0.33 6.40
N VAL A 239 25.35 1.27 5.97
CA VAL A 239 25.51 2.57 6.65
C VAL A 239 24.22 3.39 6.58
N PRO A 240 23.57 3.54 5.40
CA PRO A 240 22.24 4.13 5.31
C PRO A 240 21.20 3.51 6.26
N VAL A 241 21.15 2.16 6.38
CA VAL A 241 20.24 1.47 7.32
C VAL A 241 20.51 1.89 8.76
N ILE A 242 21.79 1.94 9.18
CA ILE A 242 22.18 2.39 10.53
C ILE A 242 21.71 3.82 10.78
N ILE A 243 21.92 4.73 9.82
CA ILE A 243 21.46 6.12 9.92
C ILE A 243 19.93 6.17 10.08
N GLY A 244 19.20 5.36 9.32
CA GLY A 244 17.77 5.14 9.45
C GLY A 244 17.34 4.82 10.88
N ASN A 245 17.97 3.79 11.46
CA ASN A 245 17.67 3.31 12.80
C ASN A 245 17.99 4.35 13.88
N VAL A 246 19.13 5.04 13.78
CA VAL A 246 19.51 6.10 14.73
C VAL A 246 18.49 7.24 14.71
N GLY A 247 18.02 7.65 13.53
CA GLY A 247 16.96 8.67 13.40
C GLY A 247 15.69 8.31 14.17
N LEU A 248 15.24 7.07 14.05
CA LEU A 248 14.06 6.58 14.75
C LEU A 248 14.23 6.50 16.26
N LEU A 249 15.41 6.09 16.74
CA LEU A 249 15.73 6.06 18.16
C LEU A 249 15.70 7.47 18.76
N LEU A 250 16.26 8.46 18.05
CA LEU A 250 16.26 9.87 18.50
C LEU A 250 14.87 10.50 18.50
N TRP A 251 13.97 10.05 17.61
CA TRP A 251 12.59 10.54 17.53
C TRP A 251 11.68 10.03 18.66
N SER A 252 12.05 8.92 19.30
CA SER A 252 11.19 8.21 20.25
C SER A 252 11.18 8.88 21.63
N ALA A 253 10.21 9.77 21.87
CA ALA A 253 9.93 10.34 23.20
C ALA A 253 8.54 9.93 23.70
N PHE A 254 8.48 9.27 24.86
CA PHE A 254 7.22 8.77 25.43
C PHE A 254 6.71 9.70 26.54
N SER A 255 5.54 10.30 26.31
CA SER A 255 4.75 10.98 27.34
C SER A 255 3.30 10.48 27.30
N PRO A 256 2.48 10.60 28.36
CA PRO A 256 1.06 10.24 28.25
C PRO A 256 0.31 11.00 27.15
N ALA A 257 0.74 12.23 26.84
CA ALA A 257 0.22 13.01 25.72
C ALA A 257 0.53 12.35 24.36
N PHE A 258 1.67 11.65 24.24
CA PHE A 258 2.06 10.92 23.03
C PHE A 258 0.97 9.95 22.56
N ILE A 259 0.25 9.29 23.49
CA ILE A 259 -0.75 8.29 23.11
C ILE A 259 -1.87 8.93 22.28
N LYS A 260 -2.51 9.99 22.79
CA LYS A 260 -3.66 10.62 22.13
C LYS A 260 -3.27 11.42 20.89
N TYR A 261 -2.15 12.14 20.98
CA TYR A 261 -1.75 13.07 19.93
C TYR A 261 -0.97 12.41 18.80
N TYR A 262 -0.26 11.31 19.07
CA TYR A 262 0.62 10.69 18.08
C TYR A 262 0.33 9.20 17.87
N PHE A 263 0.31 8.38 18.92
CA PHE A 263 0.21 6.92 18.78
C PHE A 263 -1.12 6.47 18.14
N ILE A 264 -2.25 7.03 18.56
CA ILE A 264 -3.55 6.67 17.96
C ILE A 264 -3.61 7.13 16.49
N PRO A 265 -3.31 8.39 16.11
CA PRO A 265 -3.16 8.78 14.71
C PRO A 265 -2.17 7.93 13.90
N TYR A 266 -1.10 7.48 14.54
CA TYR A 266 -0.11 6.61 13.92
C TYR A 266 -0.70 5.22 13.59
N ILE A 267 -1.58 4.66 14.43
CA ILE A 267 -2.32 3.44 14.09
C ILE A 267 -3.19 3.67 12.84
N PHE A 268 -3.88 4.82 12.73
CA PHE A 268 -4.61 5.17 11.51
C PHE A 268 -3.68 5.36 10.30
N THR A 269 -2.49 5.92 10.51
CA THR A 269 -1.46 6.06 9.47
C THR A 269 -1.05 4.68 8.94
N ASN A 270 -0.77 3.72 9.82
CA ASN A 270 -0.49 2.33 9.44
C ASN A 270 -1.64 1.73 8.64
N HIS A 271 -2.87 1.94 9.10
CA HIS A 271 -4.06 1.49 8.38
C HIS A 271 -4.10 2.03 6.96
N TRP A 272 -3.90 3.32 6.75
CA TRP A 272 -3.91 3.88 5.40
C TRP A 272 -2.79 3.30 4.54
N ILE A 273 -1.56 3.27 5.05
CA ILE A 273 -0.39 2.71 4.36
C ILE A 273 -0.66 1.29 3.89
N VAL A 274 -1.05 0.42 4.82
CA VAL A 274 -1.32 -0.98 4.51
C VAL A 274 -2.53 -1.11 3.57
N MET A 275 -3.60 -0.34 3.77
CA MET A 275 -4.77 -0.42 2.91
C MET A 275 -4.45 -0.08 1.46
N PHE A 276 -3.80 1.06 1.18
CA PHE A 276 -3.54 1.43 -0.21
C PHE A 276 -2.51 0.54 -0.87
N THR A 277 -1.41 0.21 -0.17
CA THR A 277 -0.37 -0.66 -0.75
C THR A 277 -0.90 -2.07 -0.99
N TYR A 278 -1.67 -2.63 -0.05
CA TYR A 278 -2.27 -3.94 -0.27
C TYR A 278 -3.22 -3.93 -1.46
N LEU A 279 -4.12 -2.94 -1.55
CA LEU A 279 -5.10 -2.88 -2.61
C LEU A 279 -4.51 -2.54 -3.98
N GLN A 280 -3.37 -1.86 -4.03
CA GLN A 280 -2.60 -1.59 -5.25
C GLN A 280 -1.98 -2.85 -5.88
N HIS A 281 -1.74 -3.87 -5.07
CA HIS A 281 -0.96 -5.05 -5.45
C HIS A 281 -1.70 -6.38 -5.29
N THR A 282 -2.83 -6.39 -4.58
CA THR A 282 -3.63 -7.59 -4.34
C THR A 282 -5.04 -7.40 -4.87
N ASP A 283 -5.39 -8.26 -5.81
CA ASP A 283 -6.75 -8.39 -6.35
C ASP A 283 -6.92 -9.80 -6.92
N PRO A 284 -8.08 -10.46 -6.79
CA PRO A 284 -8.26 -11.81 -7.28
C PRO A 284 -8.28 -11.91 -8.82
N THR A 285 -8.39 -10.77 -9.52
CA THR A 285 -8.29 -10.69 -11.00
C THR A 285 -6.90 -10.29 -11.50
N ALA A 286 -5.96 -9.99 -10.59
CA ALA A 286 -4.60 -9.61 -10.93
C ALA A 286 -3.68 -10.85 -10.99
N PRO A 287 -2.94 -11.05 -12.10
CA PRO A 287 -2.02 -12.16 -12.24
C PRO A 287 -0.74 -11.95 -11.42
N HIS A 288 -0.12 -13.05 -11.01
CA HIS A 288 1.29 -13.10 -10.64
C HIS A 288 2.02 -14.03 -11.59
N PHE A 289 3.32 -13.81 -11.76
CA PHE A 289 4.12 -14.48 -12.78
C PHE A 289 5.33 -15.18 -12.16
N ARG A 290 5.67 -16.32 -12.75
CA ARG A 290 6.88 -17.07 -12.43
C ARG A 290 7.91 -16.99 -13.55
N LYS A 291 9.18 -17.20 -13.19
CA LYS A 291 10.31 -17.45 -14.11
C LYS A 291 10.30 -16.50 -15.33
N ASP A 292 10.41 -17.05 -16.53
CA ASP A 292 10.52 -16.32 -17.79
C ASP A 292 9.20 -15.73 -18.29
N THR A 293 8.07 -16.08 -17.65
CA THR A 293 6.78 -15.46 -17.94
C THR A 293 6.67 -14.07 -17.30
N TRP A 294 7.46 -13.79 -16.26
CA TRP A 294 7.52 -12.44 -15.73
C TRP A 294 8.28 -11.50 -16.67
N THR A 295 7.76 -10.30 -16.87
CA THR A 295 8.51 -9.16 -17.41
C THR A 295 8.15 -7.91 -16.62
N PHE A 296 9.01 -6.89 -16.63
CA PHE A 296 8.72 -5.62 -15.96
C PHE A 296 7.38 -5.01 -16.42
N LEU A 297 7.08 -5.09 -17.72
CA LEU A 297 5.82 -4.59 -18.26
C LEU A 297 4.61 -5.32 -17.68
N ARG A 298 4.65 -6.66 -17.67
CA ARG A 298 3.57 -7.50 -17.14
C ARG A 298 3.35 -7.24 -15.65
N GLY A 299 4.44 -7.13 -14.89
CA GLY A 299 4.38 -6.79 -13.46
C GLY A 299 3.74 -5.42 -13.22
N ALA A 300 4.25 -4.37 -13.88
CA ALA A 300 3.73 -3.02 -13.72
C ALA A 300 2.23 -2.92 -14.12
N ALA A 301 1.83 -3.56 -15.22
CA ALA A 301 0.44 -3.60 -15.68
C ALA A 301 -0.50 -4.42 -14.77
N ALA A 302 0.04 -5.33 -13.95
CA ALA A 302 -0.76 -6.14 -13.02
C ALA A 302 -1.18 -5.35 -11.76
N THR A 303 -0.50 -4.25 -11.44
CA THR A 303 -0.90 -3.34 -10.35
C THR A 303 -2.26 -2.70 -10.62
N ILE A 304 -2.94 -2.18 -9.59
CA ILE A 304 -4.34 -1.72 -9.72
C ILE A 304 -4.50 -0.26 -9.32
N ASP A 305 -5.07 0.53 -10.22
CA ASP A 305 -5.60 1.86 -9.90
C ASP A 305 -6.94 1.74 -9.17
N ARG A 306 -7.07 2.46 -8.05
CA ARG A 306 -8.28 2.51 -7.24
C ARG A 306 -8.62 3.93 -6.81
N PRO A 307 -9.91 4.30 -6.77
CA PRO A 307 -10.36 5.59 -6.28
C PRO A 307 -10.35 5.62 -4.74
N LEU A 308 -9.20 5.35 -4.11
CA LEU A 308 -9.10 5.19 -2.66
C LEU A 308 -9.58 6.45 -1.96
N MET A 309 -10.65 6.34 -1.16
CA MET A 309 -11.28 7.46 -0.46
C MET A 309 -11.71 8.65 -1.36
N GLY A 310 -11.82 8.44 -2.68
CA GLY A 310 -12.19 9.46 -3.65
C GLY A 310 -11.35 10.73 -3.52
N TRP A 311 -12.00 11.88 -3.34
CA TRP A 311 -11.31 13.18 -3.24
C TRP A 311 -10.32 13.24 -2.07
N MET A 312 -10.58 12.55 -0.96
CA MET A 312 -9.68 12.55 0.19
C MET A 312 -8.36 11.86 -0.16
N GLY A 313 -8.39 10.74 -0.89
CA GLY A 313 -7.15 10.09 -1.34
C GLY A 313 -6.38 10.92 -2.35
N ARG A 314 -7.07 11.69 -3.20
CA ARG A 314 -6.40 12.65 -4.10
C ARG A 314 -5.73 13.80 -3.33
N PHE A 315 -6.39 14.31 -2.30
CA PHE A 315 -5.91 15.46 -1.53
C PHE A 315 -4.83 15.09 -0.51
N PHE A 316 -5.06 14.05 0.30
CA PHE A 316 -4.17 13.65 1.39
C PHE A 316 -3.08 12.68 0.92
N LEU A 317 -3.40 11.75 0.03
CA LEU A 317 -2.50 10.64 -0.33
C LEU A 317 -1.88 10.81 -1.72
N HIS A 318 -1.83 12.05 -2.23
CA HIS A 318 -1.07 12.41 -3.44
C HIS A 318 -1.40 11.58 -4.69
N ASN A 319 -2.65 11.12 -4.81
CA ASN A 319 -3.11 10.22 -5.87
C ASN A 319 -2.39 8.86 -5.94
N VAL A 320 -1.66 8.43 -4.90
CA VAL A 320 -0.83 7.22 -4.93
C VAL A 320 -1.61 5.98 -5.40
N SER A 321 -2.87 5.82 -5.01
CA SER A 321 -3.73 4.71 -5.47
C SER A 321 -4.45 4.97 -6.78
N HIS A 322 -4.65 6.23 -7.15
CA HIS A 322 -5.43 6.61 -8.32
C HIS A 322 -4.63 6.51 -9.62
N ASP A 323 -3.30 6.57 -9.52
CA ASP A 323 -2.35 6.66 -10.63
C ASP A 323 -1.23 5.60 -10.51
N HIS A 324 -1.50 4.50 -9.81
CA HIS A 324 -0.49 3.54 -9.38
C HIS A 324 0.10 2.71 -10.53
N VAL A 325 -0.72 2.34 -11.51
CA VAL A 325 -0.23 1.63 -12.72
C VAL A 325 0.82 2.47 -13.43
N ALA A 326 0.51 3.75 -13.66
CA ALA A 326 1.44 4.70 -14.26
C ALA A 326 2.69 4.92 -13.40
N HIS A 327 2.51 4.99 -12.08
CA HIS A 327 3.61 5.09 -11.12
C HIS A 327 4.61 3.94 -11.24
N HIS A 328 4.16 2.70 -11.45
CA HIS A 328 5.10 1.59 -11.67
C HIS A 328 5.93 1.71 -12.95
N PHE A 329 5.37 2.29 -14.03
CA PHE A 329 6.13 2.57 -15.25
C PHE A 329 7.05 3.80 -15.12
N PHE A 330 6.66 4.79 -14.32
CA PHE A 330 7.32 6.10 -14.24
C PHE A 330 7.54 6.59 -12.80
N CYS A 331 8.08 5.76 -11.91
CA CYS A 331 8.15 6.08 -10.48
C CYS A 331 8.95 7.33 -10.10
N SER A 332 9.84 7.79 -11.00
CA SER A 332 10.62 9.03 -10.81
C SER A 332 9.90 10.31 -11.28
N VAL A 333 8.71 10.17 -11.88
CA VAL A 333 7.84 11.30 -12.22
C VAL A 333 7.23 11.83 -10.91
N PRO A 334 7.20 13.15 -10.70
CA PRO A 334 6.52 13.70 -9.54
C PRO A 334 5.03 13.36 -9.52
N PHE A 335 4.49 12.92 -8.37
CA PHE A 335 3.09 12.53 -8.22
C PHE A 335 2.07 13.56 -8.74
N TRP A 336 2.39 14.86 -8.70
CA TRP A 336 1.48 15.90 -9.18
C TRP A 336 1.29 15.90 -10.71
N ASN A 337 2.17 15.22 -11.46
CA ASN A 337 2.01 14.95 -12.88
C ASN A 337 1.39 13.55 -13.14
N GLY A 338 1.27 12.73 -12.09
CA GLY A 338 0.69 11.38 -12.12
C GLY A 338 -0.65 11.30 -12.86
N PRO A 339 -1.64 12.17 -12.58
CA PRO A 339 -2.93 12.13 -13.26
C PRO A 339 -2.84 12.28 -14.78
N GLU A 340 -1.88 13.07 -15.29
CA GLU A 340 -1.69 13.23 -16.73
C GLU A 340 -0.94 12.05 -17.33
N VAL A 341 0.11 11.56 -16.66
CA VAL A 341 0.83 10.34 -17.07
C VAL A 341 -0.12 9.13 -17.15
N SER A 342 -1.01 8.97 -16.17
CA SER A 342 -2.04 7.93 -16.16
C SER A 342 -2.93 7.96 -17.40
N LYS A 343 -3.33 9.15 -17.88
CA LYS A 343 -4.12 9.25 -19.12
C LYS A 343 -3.35 8.75 -20.34
N HIS A 344 -2.06 9.08 -20.44
CA HIS A 344 -1.22 8.61 -21.54
C HIS A 344 -1.00 7.10 -21.48
N VAL A 345 -0.67 6.56 -20.31
CA VAL A 345 -0.48 5.12 -20.10
C VAL A 345 -1.77 4.35 -20.38
N ARG A 346 -2.92 4.84 -19.91
CA ARG A 346 -4.23 4.24 -20.16
C ARG A 346 -4.59 4.17 -21.64
N LYS A 347 -4.27 5.21 -22.42
CA LYS A 347 -4.51 5.20 -23.87
C LYS A 347 -3.72 4.10 -24.59
N VAL A 348 -2.50 3.83 -24.13
CA VAL A 348 -1.62 2.81 -24.73
C VAL A 348 -2.00 1.40 -24.28
N LEU A 349 -2.27 1.20 -22.98
CA LEU A 349 -2.63 -0.11 -22.45
C LEU A 349 -4.07 -0.53 -22.84
N GLY A 350 -4.98 0.43 -23.03
CA GLY A 350 -6.35 0.15 -23.43
C GLY A 350 -7.04 -0.78 -22.42
N GLU A 351 -7.51 -1.94 -22.90
CA GLU A 351 -8.16 -2.98 -22.09
C GLU A 351 -7.21 -3.66 -21.10
N ASP A 352 -5.89 -3.58 -21.31
CA ASP A 352 -4.87 -4.11 -20.40
C ASP A 352 -4.61 -3.17 -19.21
N TYR A 353 -5.19 -1.97 -19.20
CA TYR A 353 -5.06 -1.05 -18.07
C TYR A 353 -5.90 -1.52 -16.88
N ASN A 354 -5.23 -1.87 -15.78
CA ASN A 354 -5.90 -2.42 -14.62
C ASN A 354 -6.37 -1.35 -13.64
N SER A 355 -7.66 -1.01 -13.71
CA SER A 355 -8.34 -0.16 -12.72
C SER A 355 -9.55 -0.86 -12.11
N ASP A 356 -9.89 -0.53 -10.87
CA ASP A 356 -11.09 -1.01 -10.20
C ASP A 356 -11.74 0.12 -9.39
N SER A 357 -12.95 0.50 -9.81
CA SER A 357 -13.71 1.57 -9.17
C SER A 357 -14.44 1.14 -7.88
N THR A 358 -14.36 -0.15 -7.49
CA THR A 358 -15.01 -0.69 -6.29
C THR A 358 -14.66 0.14 -5.05
N ASN A 359 -15.65 0.35 -4.16
CA ASN A 359 -15.40 1.01 -2.87
C ASN A 359 -14.25 0.33 -2.13
N SER A 360 -13.31 1.12 -1.59
CA SER A 360 -12.06 0.60 -1.02
C SER A 360 -12.25 -0.40 0.11
N TRP A 361 -13.25 -0.20 0.98
CA TRP A 361 -13.54 -1.13 2.08
C TRP A 361 -14.10 -2.45 1.57
N ARG A 362 -14.94 -2.38 0.54
CA ARG A 362 -15.47 -3.57 -0.13
C ARG A 362 -14.37 -4.33 -0.86
N ALA A 363 -13.50 -3.62 -1.57
CA ALA A 363 -12.34 -4.21 -2.24
C ALA A 363 -11.37 -4.84 -1.23
N LEU A 364 -11.20 -4.22 -0.05
CA LEU A 364 -10.38 -4.76 1.03
C LEU A 364 -10.96 -6.07 1.54
N TYR A 365 -12.24 -6.09 1.92
CA TYR A 365 -12.91 -7.31 2.36
C TYR A 365 -12.89 -8.41 1.29
N ARG A 366 -13.12 -8.04 0.02
CA ARG A 366 -13.04 -8.96 -1.12
C ARG A 366 -11.65 -9.57 -1.27
N SER A 367 -10.60 -8.77 -1.16
CA SER A 367 -9.22 -9.24 -1.28
C SER A 367 -8.89 -10.20 -0.13
N PHE A 368 -9.27 -9.87 1.11
CA PHE A 368 -9.13 -10.76 2.26
C PHE A 368 -9.91 -12.07 2.20
N THR A 369 -10.93 -12.17 1.33
CA THR A 369 -11.75 -13.38 1.22
C THR A 369 -11.45 -14.20 -0.03
N LEU A 370 -10.87 -13.58 -1.05
CA LEU A 370 -10.59 -14.20 -2.34
C LEU A 370 -9.09 -14.39 -2.63
N CYS A 371 -8.21 -13.71 -1.88
CA CYS A 371 -6.75 -13.73 -2.09
C CYS A 371 -6.02 -14.54 -1.01
N GLU A 372 -6.30 -15.84 -0.89
CA GLU A 372 -5.72 -16.68 0.18
C GLU A 372 -4.38 -17.31 -0.25
N PHE A 373 -4.33 -17.92 -1.43
CA PHE A 373 -3.13 -18.63 -1.91
C PHE A 373 -3.10 -18.75 -3.45
N VAL A 374 -2.00 -19.25 -3.99
CA VAL A 374 -1.83 -19.59 -5.42
C VAL A 374 -1.34 -21.02 -5.63
N GLU A 375 -1.64 -21.59 -6.79
CA GLU A 375 -1.13 -22.89 -7.24
C GLU A 375 0.40 -22.89 -7.40
N ASP A 376 1.07 -24.02 -7.15
CA ASP A 376 2.52 -24.16 -7.32
C ASP A 376 2.95 -24.31 -8.80
N GLY A 377 2.08 -24.87 -9.64
CA GLY A 377 2.47 -25.40 -10.96
C GLY A 377 2.44 -24.41 -12.13
N ASP A 378 1.55 -23.41 -12.12
CA ASP A 378 1.33 -22.56 -13.30
C ASP A 378 2.35 -21.42 -13.40
N ASP A 379 2.68 -20.99 -14.62
CA ASP A 379 3.57 -19.84 -14.82
C ASP A 379 2.87 -18.48 -14.66
N VAL A 380 1.55 -18.45 -14.91
CA VAL A 380 0.66 -17.32 -14.61
C VAL A 380 -0.33 -17.79 -13.55
N VAL A 381 -0.26 -17.24 -12.35
CA VAL A 381 -1.13 -17.65 -11.25
C VAL A 381 -2.09 -16.56 -10.84
N PHE A 382 -3.28 -16.99 -10.45
CA PHE A 382 -4.30 -16.18 -9.82
C PHE A 382 -4.58 -16.70 -8.43
N PHE A 383 -4.98 -15.79 -7.55
CA PHE A 383 -5.41 -16.18 -6.23
C PHE A 383 -6.60 -17.14 -6.26
N LYS A 384 -6.55 -18.12 -5.36
CA LYS A 384 -7.65 -18.99 -4.99
C LYS A 384 -8.18 -18.60 -3.61
N ASN A 385 -9.49 -18.71 -3.46
CA ASN A 385 -10.19 -18.48 -2.20
C ASN A 385 -10.20 -19.76 -1.34
N ARG A 386 -10.88 -19.68 -0.19
CA ARG A 386 -11.08 -20.81 0.74
C ARG A 386 -11.89 -22.00 0.22
N GLU A 387 -12.33 -21.97 -1.03
CA GLU A 387 -12.99 -23.09 -1.70
C GLU A 387 -12.07 -23.70 -2.77
N GLY A 388 -10.81 -23.28 -2.84
CA GLY A 388 -9.87 -23.65 -3.90
C GLY A 388 -10.20 -23.02 -5.25
N LYS A 389 -11.07 -22.00 -5.29
CA LYS A 389 -11.54 -21.40 -6.54
C LYS A 389 -10.89 -20.06 -6.81
N ARG A 390 -10.41 -19.90 -8.04
CA ARG A 390 -10.01 -18.60 -8.60
C ARG A 390 -11.17 -17.97 -9.35
N VAL A 391 -11.18 -16.65 -9.45
CA VAL A 391 -12.24 -15.90 -10.15
C VAL A 391 -11.86 -15.51 -11.58
N ARG A 392 -10.60 -15.74 -11.96
CA ARG A 392 -10.05 -15.49 -13.29
C ARG A 392 -8.91 -16.47 -13.57
N LYS A 393 -8.68 -16.80 -14.83
CA LYS A 393 -7.62 -17.71 -15.32
C LYS A 393 -6.84 -17.08 -16.48
N ALA A 394 -5.68 -17.64 -16.82
CA ALA A 394 -4.98 -17.26 -18.04
C ALA A 394 -5.65 -17.87 -19.27
N ALA A 395 -5.65 -17.16 -20.40
CA ALA A 395 -6.22 -17.65 -21.65
C ALA A 395 -5.45 -18.88 -22.13
N GLY A 396 -6.19 -19.93 -22.51
CA GLY A 396 -5.61 -21.20 -22.96
C GLY A 396 -5.36 -22.22 -21.85
N GLU A 397 -5.61 -21.89 -20.59
CA GLU A 397 -5.67 -22.90 -19.52
C GLU A 397 -6.96 -23.72 -19.64
N ALA A 398 -6.83 -25.04 -19.66
CA ALA A 398 -7.95 -25.96 -19.66
C ALA A 398 -8.80 -25.78 -18.39
N GLU A 399 -10.13 -25.91 -18.51
CA GLU A 399 -10.97 -26.08 -17.33
C GLU A 399 -10.71 -27.48 -16.77
N LEU A 400 -10.18 -27.52 -15.54
CA LEU A 400 -10.00 -28.77 -14.79
C LEU A 400 -11.35 -29.34 -14.36
#